data_AF-J9GPI7-F1
#
_entry.id   AF-J9GPI7-F1
#
_cell.length_a   1.000
_cell.length_b   1.000
_cell.length_c   1.000
_cell.angle_alpha   90.00
_cell.angle_beta   90.00
_cell.angle_gamma   90.00
#
_symmetry.space_group_name_H-M   'P 1'
#
loop_
_entity.id
_entity.type
_entity.pdbx_description
1 polymer ?
#
loop_
_entity_poly.entity_id
_entity_poly.type
_entity_poly.pdbx_seq_one_letter_code
_entity_poly.pdbx_strand_id
1 'polypeptide(L)'
;MFCCRRIGKLTDALDGLRYLCSLDNMVTHADLIAGLPLYRLTEIFEDVHTLAAYHVGEIQLESLKLLPGTEMRLRAEELGIRYAPIPPYEVLQTHEISVSELQRAHHLSRLLDFYYNTPTWQYITRTLMLTHPNFLESFLNHLVQIDVIDTPLSLERRGLILYEFCKRHYPAELTEVSIAWIEAGMSLKKVPAERVRTKHQMPPIQWNVVYGSYRPNLRLCFLPTDDEGHGYWWGFESEIQKIQPVFRAEHLS
;
A
#
# COMPACT_ATOMS: atom_id res chain seq x y z
N MET A 1 -14.15 30.18 6.91
CA MET A 1 -14.51 29.78 8.29
C MET A 1 -13.53 28.68 8.69
N PHE A 2 -12.58 28.94 9.58
CA PHE A 2 -11.61 27.92 10.00
C PHE A 2 -12.25 27.04 11.08
N CYS A 3 -12.58 25.80 10.72
CA CYS A 3 -13.25 24.88 11.63
C CYS A 3 -12.29 24.26 12.65
N CYS A 4 -11.05 24.00 12.23
CA CYS A 4 -9.96 23.54 13.08
C CYS A 4 -8.95 24.68 13.17
N ARG A 5 -8.85 25.36 14.32
CA ARG A 5 -7.85 26.43 14.55
C ARG A 5 -6.42 25.86 14.67
N ARG A 6 -5.97 25.06 13.70
CA ARG A 6 -4.61 24.52 13.68
C ARG A 6 -3.62 25.67 13.47
N ILE A 7 -2.59 25.68 14.29
CA ILE A 7 -1.45 26.60 14.19
C ILE A 7 -0.41 25.93 13.29
N GLY A 8 -0.09 26.54 12.16
CA GLY A 8 0.94 26.04 11.22
C GLY A 8 0.66 26.43 9.78
N LYS A 9 1.71 26.49 8.94
CA LYS A 9 1.58 26.65 7.49
C LYS A 9 1.66 25.27 6.83
N LEU A 10 0.78 25.01 5.86
CA LEU A 10 0.76 23.74 5.13
C LEU A 10 2.10 23.46 4.44
N THR A 11 2.72 24.49 3.85
CA THR A 11 4.02 24.38 3.19
C THR A 11 5.10 23.87 4.13
N ASP A 12 5.19 24.46 5.32
CA ASP A 12 6.22 24.11 6.31
C ASP A 12 6.02 22.68 6.83
N ALA A 13 4.76 22.25 6.97
CA ALA A 13 4.43 20.89 7.35
C ALA A 13 4.80 19.86 6.26
N LEU A 14 4.54 20.18 4.99
CA LEU A 14 4.89 19.31 3.86
C LEU A 14 6.41 19.24 3.63
N ASP A 15 7.12 20.36 3.79
CA ASP A 15 8.59 20.38 3.71
C ASP A 15 9.21 19.56 4.84
N GLY A 16 8.68 19.71 6.06
CA GLY A 16 9.05 18.88 7.21
C GLY A 16 8.80 17.40 6.94
N LEU A 17 7.61 17.05 6.43
CA LEU A 17 7.25 15.67 6.09
C LEU A 17 8.21 15.09 5.04
N ARG A 18 8.49 15.84 3.97
CA ARG A 18 9.41 15.41 2.91
C ARG A 18 10.82 15.15 3.46
N TYR A 19 11.32 16.04 4.32
CA TYR A 19 12.61 15.84 4.98
C TYR A 19 12.60 14.57 5.83
N LEU A 20 11.57 14.40 6.67
CA LEU A 20 11.42 13.25 7.54
C LEU A 20 11.33 11.91 6.76
N CYS A 21 10.63 11.88 5.62
CA CYS A 21 10.53 10.68 4.77
C CYS A 21 11.84 10.36 4.02
N SER A 22 12.80 11.30 3.95
CA SER A 22 14.10 11.07 3.32
C SER A 22 15.13 10.40 4.24
N LEU A 23 14.78 10.18 5.51
CA LEU A 23 15.67 9.57 6.51
C LEU A 23 15.49 8.05 6.55
N ASP A 24 16.54 7.30 6.25
CA ASP A 24 16.50 5.82 6.16
C ASP A 24 16.22 5.11 7.50
N ASN A 25 16.39 5.80 8.62
CA ASN A 25 16.25 5.26 9.97
C ASN A 25 14.95 5.65 10.66
N MET A 26 13.98 6.22 9.92
CA MET A 26 12.73 6.69 10.49
C MET A 26 11.54 6.32 9.61
N VAL A 27 10.52 5.72 10.22
CA VAL A 27 9.24 5.46 9.56
C VAL A 27 8.28 6.59 9.91
N THR A 28 7.76 7.28 8.90
CA THR A 28 6.79 8.36 9.08
C THR A 28 5.37 7.80 9.07
N HIS A 29 4.54 8.31 9.97
CA HIS A 29 3.10 8.00 10.04
C HIS A 29 2.34 9.29 9.78
N ALA A 30 1.40 9.27 8.84
CA ALA A 30 0.53 10.40 8.53
C ALA A 30 -0.93 10.04 8.83
N ASP A 31 -1.57 10.85 9.69
CA ASP A 31 -2.97 10.69 10.04
C ASP A 31 -3.87 11.57 9.16
N LEU A 32 -4.80 10.93 8.46
CA LEU A 32 -5.94 11.55 7.79
C LEU A 32 -7.21 11.26 8.60
N ILE A 33 -8.09 12.27 8.71
CA ILE A 33 -9.33 12.16 9.48
C ILE A 33 -10.50 12.47 8.56
N ALA A 34 -11.26 11.44 8.19
CA ALA A 34 -12.49 11.57 7.42
C ALA A 34 -13.62 12.16 8.28
N GLY A 35 -14.50 12.97 7.68
CA GLY A 35 -15.62 13.60 8.41
C GLY A 35 -15.28 14.91 9.10
N LEU A 36 -14.09 15.48 8.86
CA LEU A 36 -13.82 16.87 9.20
C LEU A 36 -14.74 17.80 8.37
N PRO A 37 -15.29 18.88 8.95
CA PRO A 37 -16.02 19.87 8.17
C PRO A 37 -15.14 20.48 7.08
N LEU A 38 -15.74 20.76 5.92
CA LEU A 38 -15.07 21.24 4.71
C LEU A 38 -14.19 20.21 3.98
N TYR A 39 -14.09 18.96 4.46
CA TYR A 39 -13.24 17.92 3.89
C TYR A 39 -14.09 16.84 3.20
N ARG A 40 -13.97 16.78 1.87
CA ARG A 40 -14.74 15.89 0.99
C ARG A 40 -14.01 14.58 0.73
N LEU A 41 -14.76 13.58 0.27
CA LEU A 41 -14.19 12.29 -0.11
C LEU A 41 -13.11 12.42 -1.20
N THR A 42 -13.31 13.26 -2.21
CA THR A 42 -12.31 13.48 -3.29
C THR A 42 -10.99 14.00 -2.74
N GLU A 43 -11.04 14.94 -1.80
CA GLU A 43 -9.85 15.50 -1.15
C GLU A 43 -9.11 14.43 -0.32
N ILE A 44 -9.82 13.47 0.29
CA ILE A 44 -9.19 12.33 0.98
C ILE A 44 -8.38 11.47 0.00
N PHE A 45 -8.92 11.16 -1.18
CA PHE A 45 -8.20 10.39 -2.19
C PHE A 45 -6.96 11.15 -2.72
N GLU A 46 -7.10 12.45 -2.95
CA GLU A 46 -6.00 13.33 -3.38
C GLU A 46 -4.89 13.40 -2.32
N ASP A 47 -5.25 13.51 -1.03
CA ASP A 47 -4.30 13.53 0.07
C ASP A 47 -3.58 12.18 0.21
N VAL A 48 -4.28 11.05 0.10
CA VAL A 48 -3.66 9.71 0.09
C VAL A 48 -2.64 9.59 -1.05
N HIS A 49 -3.00 10.04 -2.27
CA HIS A 49 -2.08 10.04 -3.41
C HIS A 49 -0.87 10.95 -3.16
N THR A 50 -1.09 12.13 -2.58
CA THR A 50 -0.04 13.09 -2.23
C THR A 50 0.93 12.50 -1.20
N LEU A 51 0.43 11.90 -0.12
CA LEU A 51 1.25 11.24 0.90
C LEU A 51 2.04 10.06 0.32
N ALA A 52 1.45 9.30 -0.60
CA ALA A 52 2.15 8.24 -1.32
C ALA A 52 3.32 8.78 -2.17
N ALA A 53 3.12 9.93 -2.84
CA ALA A 53 4.17 10.61 -3.61
C ALA A 53 5.31 11.13 -2.72
N TYR A 54 5.00 11.56 -1.48
CA TYR A 54 6.01 11.92 -0.46
C TYR A 54 6.70 10.72 0.20
N HIS A 55 6.40 9.50 -0.22
CA HIS A 55 6.99 8.27 0.30
C HIS A 55 6.69 8.02 1.78
N VAL A 56 5.56 8.52 2.29
CA VAL A 56 5.14 8.33 3.68
C VAL A 56 5.11 6.85 4.03
N GLY A 57 5.69 6.49 5.17
CA GLY A 57 5.83 5.11 5.63
C GLY A 57 4.48 4.43 5.88
N GLU A 58 3.59 5.09 6.63
CA GLU A 58 2.25 4.59 6.91
C GLU A 58 1.22 5.72 6.82
N ILE A 59 0.07 5.43 6.22
CA ILE A 59 -1.06 6.36 6.12
C ILE A 59 -2.20 5.77 6.94
N GLN A 60 -2.56 6.44 8.03
CA GLN A 60 -3.70 6.07 8.85
C GLN A 60 -4.89 6.94 8.47
N LEU A 61 -5.98 6.32 8.01
CA LEU A 61 -7.23 7.01 7.69
C LEU A 61 -8.32 6.58 8.67
N GLU A 62 -8.77 7.51 9.51
CA GLU A 62 -9.77 7.23 10.54
C GLU A 62 -10.99 8.14 10.40
N SER A 63 -12.15 7.67 10.88
CA SER A 63 -13.33 8.53 10.97
C SER A 63 -13.23 9.44 12.20
N LEU A 64 -13.64 10.69 12.03
CA LEU A 64 -13.72 11.67 13.12
C LEU A 64 -14.64 11.16 14.23
N LYS A 65 -14.18 11.34 15.48
CA LYS A 65 -14.95 11.05 16.69
C LYS A 65 -15.24 12.35 17.43
N LEU A 66 -16.52 12.66 17.66
CA LEU A 66 -16.96 13.89 18.31
C LEU A 66 -16.96 13.73 19.84
N LEU A 67 -15.78 13.85 20.45
CA LEU A 67 -15.60 13.58 21.87
C LEU A 67 -16.30 14.61 22.78
N PRO A 68 -16.89 14.18 23.92
CA PRO A 68 -17.45 15.07 24.93
C PRO A 68 -16.46 16.15 25.38
N GLY A 69 -16.93 17.40 25.50
CA GLY A 69 -16.12 18.53 25.95
C GLY A 69 -15.24 19.21 24.90
N THR A 70 -15.25 18.73 23.64
CA THR A 70 -14.52 19.39 22.55
C THR A 70 -15.32 20.56 21.95
N GLU A 71 -14.61 21.59 21.49
CA GLU A 71 -15.21 22.75 20.81
C GLU A 71 -16.04 22.32 19.59
N MET A 72 -15.56 21.35 18.83
CA MET A 72 -16.25 20.84 17.65
C MET A 72 -17.59 20.18 18.01
N ARG A 73 -17.68 19.53 19.17
CA ARG A 73 -18.95 18.96 19.67
C ARG A 73 -19.91 20.05 20.12
N LEU A 74 -19.42 21.10 20.79
CA LEU A 74 -20.25 22.25 21.20
C LEU A 74 -20.89 22.95 19.99
N ARG A 75 -20.17 22.98 18.86
CA ARG A 75 -20.59 23.61 17.61
C ARG A 75 -21.11 22.62 16.56
N ALA A 76 -21.43 21.38 16.95
CA ALA A 76 -21.78 20.32 16.01
C ALA A 76 -22.98 20.70 15.12
N GLU A 77 -24.02 21.31 15.70
CA GLU A 77 -25.21 21.76 14.96
C GLU A 77 -24.88 22.86 13.95
N GLU A 78 -24.10 23.88 14.36
CA GLU A 78 -23.64 24.98 13.51
C GLU A 78 -22.80 24.47 12.33
N LEU A 79 -21.99 23.44 12.57
CA LEU A 79 -21.09 22.83 11.59
C LEU A 79 -21.78 21.73 10.75
N GLY A 80 -23.06 21.43 11.03
CA GLY A 80 -23.81 20.38 10.34
C GLY A 80 -23.31 18.97 10.58
N ILE A 81 -22.60 18.73 11.69
CA ILE A 81 -22.04 17.42 12.01
C ILE A 81 -23.11 16.57 12.69
N ARG A 82 -23.46 15.44 12.08
CA ARG A 82 -24.23 14.38 12.76
C ARG A 82 -23.29 13.30 13.21
N TYR A 83 -23.42 12.86 14.45
CA TYR A 83 -22.53 11.88 15.07
C TYR A 83 -23.33 10.92 15.98
N ALA A 84 -22.75 9.76 16.28
CA ALA A 84 -23.37 8.77 17.13
C ALA A 84 -23.51 9.29 18.57
N PRO A 85 -24.68 9.14 19.22
CA PRO A 85 -24.89 9.62 20.60
C PRO A 85 -24.16 8.78 21.66
N ILE A 86 -23.71 7.58 21.28
CA ILE A 86 -22.99 6.63 22.14
C ILE A 86 -21.52 6.54 21.71
N PRO A 87 -20.61 6.18 22.64
CA PRO A 87 -19.22 5.85 22.28
C PRO A 87 -19.17 4.82 21.14
N PRO A 88 -18.26 4.97 20.16
CA PRO A 88 -17.12 5.90 20.13
C PRO A 88 -17.42 7.33 19.62
N TYR A 89 -18.69 7.72 19.48
CA TYR A 89 -19.13 9.05 19.01
C TYR A 89 -18.68 9.38 17.58
N GLU A 90 -18.63 8.39 16.70
CA GLU A 90 -18.23 8.57 15.31
C GLU A 90 -19.16 9.52 14.56
N VAL A 91 -18.57 10.36 13.71
CA VAL A 91 -19.31 11.19 12.76
C VAL A 91 -19.96 10.29 11.72
N LEU A 92 -21.26 10.51 11.53
CA LEU A 92 -22.10 9.76 10.61
C LEU A 92 -22.28 10.50 9.29
N GLN A 93 -22.21 11.85 9.31
CA GLN A 93 -22.22 12.70 8.12
C GLN A 93 -21.87 14.15 8.51
N THR A 94 -21.40 14.92 7.53
CA THR A 94 -21.31 16.39 7.59
C THR A 94 -22.05 17.01 6.39
N HIS A 95 -21.89 18.31 6.17
CA HIS A 95 -22.37 18.95 4.94
C HIS A 95 -21.60 18.50 3.70
N GLU A 96 -20.32 18.12 3.85
CA GLU A 96 -19.42 17.80 2.74
C GLU A 96 -19.28 16.31 2.45
N ILE A 97 -19.56 15.45 3.44
CA ILE A 97 -19.44 14.01 3.29
C ILE A 97 -20.67 13.28 3.82
N SER A 98 -21.27 12.47 2.96
CA SER A 98 -22.43 11.64 3.27
C SER A 98 -22.05 10.35 4.01
N VAL A 99 -23.05 9.65 4.55
CA VAL A 99 -22.87 8.35 5.23
C VAL A 99 -22.18 7.34 4.30
N SER A 100 -22.60 7.24 3.03
CA SER A 100 -22.04 6.31 2.07
C SER A 100 -20.60 6.65 1.67
N GLU A 101 -20.27 7.94 1.65
CA GLU A 101 -18.90 8.39 1.38
C GLU A 101 -17.98 8.17 2.58
N LEU A 102 -18.47 8.34 3.81
CA LEU A 102 -17.75 7.94 5.02
C LEU A 102 -17.49 6.45 5.06
N GLN A 103 -18.47 5.62 4.68
CA GLN A 103 -18.26 4.18 4.51
C GLN A 103 -17.18 3.90 3.45
N ARG A 104 -17.18 4.66 2.35
CA ARG A 104 -16.16 4.52 1.31
C ARG A 104 -14.77 4.95 1.78
N ALA A 105 -14.66 5.99 2.61
CA ALA A 105 -13.41 6.36 3.28
C ALA A 105 -12.94 5.28 4.27
N HIS A 106 -13.87 4.63 4.99
CA HIS A 106 -13.55 3.48 5.82
C HIS A 106 -12.99 2.31 4.99
N HIS A 107 -13.63 1.96 3.88
CA HIS A 107 -13.09 0.93 2.98
C HIS A 107 -11.71 1.31 2.43
N LEU A 108 -11.49 2.59 2.10
CA LEU A 108 -10.16 3.07 1.68
C LEU A 108 -9.12 2.85 2.78
N SER A 109 -9.45 3.14 4.03
CA SER A 109 -8.59 2.84 5.19
C SER A 109 -8.20 1.36 5.24
N ARG A 110 -9.15 0.44 5.07
CA ARG A 110 -8.89 -1.01 5.00
C ARG A 110 -7.96 -1.40 3.85
N LEU A 111 -8.12 -0.77 2.68
CA LEU A 111 -7.20 -0.99 1.54
C LEU A 111 -5.78 -0.55 1.92
N LEU A 112 -5.62 0.63 2.52
CA LEU A 112 -4.31 1.13 2.97
C LEU A 112 -3.67 0.16 3.95
N ASP A 113 -4.40 -0.32 4.96
CA ASP A 113 -3.92 -1.34 5.91
C ASP A 113 -3.46 -2.62 5.20
N PHE A 114 -4.25 -3.10 4.23
CA PHE A 114 -3.97 -4.35 3.56
C PHE A 114 -2.77 -4.30 2.63
N TYR A 115 -2.55 -3.16 1.98
CA TYR A 115 -1.62 -3.06 0.85
C TYR A 115 -0.56 -1.98 1.02
N TYR A 116 -0.95 -0.73 1.30
CA TYR A 116 0.00 0.38 1.40
C TYR A 116 0.85 0.32 2.67
N ASN A 117 0.25 0.05 3.83
CA ASN A 117 0.89 -0.05 5.14
C ASN A 117 1.53 -1.44 5.37
N THR A 118 1.35 -2.38 4.45
CA THR A 118 1.93 -3.73 4.57
C THR A 118 3.26 -3.79 3.84
N PRO A 119 4.41 -3.98 4.53
CA PRO A 119 5.75 -3.88 3.91
C PRO A 119 5.94 -4.74 2.66
N THR A 120 5.34 -5.94 2.64
CA THR A 120 5.39 -6.85 1.50
C THR A 120 4.79 -6.26 0.22
N TRP A 121 3.70 -5.49 0.34
CA TRP A 121 2.93 -4.98 -0.80
C TRP A 121 3.11 -3.48 -1.01
N GLN A 122 3.75 -2.78 -0.07
CA GLN A 122 3.86 -1.34 -0.06
C GLN A 122 4.49 -0.79 -1.34
N TYR A 123 5.64 -1.32 -1.75
CA TYR A 123 6.37 -0.83 -2.92
C TYR A 123 5.53 -0.90 -4.21
N ILE A 124 4.96 -2.08 -4.50
CA ILE A 124 4.14 -2.27 -5.69
C ILE A 124 2.83 -1.47 -5.62
N THR A 125 2.21 -1.40 -4.44
CA THR A 125 0.98 -0.61 -4.24
C THR A 125 1.24 0.88 -4.50
N ARG A 126 2.32 1.43 -3.95
CA ARG A 126 2.73 2.82 -4.18
C ARG A 126 3.05 3.07 -5.65
N THR A 127 3.79 2.17 -6.29
CA THR A 127 4.12 2.27 -7.73
C THR A 127 2.85 2.30 -8.58
N LEU A 128 1.90 1.41 -8.30
CA LEU A 128 0.61 1.37 -8.99
C LEU A 128 -0.20 2.66 -8.77
N MET A 129 -0.24 3.19 -7.54
CA MET A 129 -0.92 4.45 -7.23
C MET A 129 -0.34 5.64 -8.01
N LEU A 130 0.99 5.73 -8.13
CA LEU A 130 1.67 6.85 -8.77
C LEU A 130 1.72 6.74 -10.31
N THR A 131 1.74 5.53 -10.83
CA THR A 131 1.84 5.26 -12.28
C THR A 131 0.46 5.26 -12.94
N HIS A 132 -0.57 4.82 -12.22
CA HIS A 132 -1.92 4.64 -12.74
C HIS A 132 -2.92 5.47 -11.92
N PRO A 133 -3.33 6.67 -12.40
CA PRO A 133 -4.16 7.61 -11.62
C PRO A 133 -5.46 7.01 -11.06
N ASN A 134 -6.06 6.05 -11.79
CA ASN A 134 -7.33 5.42 -11.39
C ASN A 134 -7.13 4.13 -10.56
N PHE A 135 -5.90 3.72 -10.26
CA PHE A 135 -5.63 2.46 -9.58
C PHE A 135 -6.33 2.39 -8.22
N LEU A 136 -6.18 3.41 -7.37
CA LEU A 136 -6.69 3.39 -6.00
C LEU A 136 -8.22 3.21 -5.98
N GLU A 137 -8.93 4.00 -6.78
CA GLU A 137 -10.40 3.92 -6.87
C GLU A 137 -10.88 2.60 -7.49
N SER A 138 -10.26 2.16 -8.59
CA SER A 138 -10.65 0.94 -9.29
C SER A 138 -10.35 -0.31 -8.46
N PHE A 139 -9.23 -0.33 -7.74
CA PHE A 139 -8.88 -1.44 -6.87
C PHE A 139 -9.78 -1.49 -5.63
N LEU A 140 -10.09 -0.33 -5.02
CA LEU A 140 -11.07 -0.26 -3.93
C LEU A 140 -12.44 -0.81 -4.37
N ASN A 141 -12.91 -0.39 -5.55
CA ASN A 141 -14.14 -0.91 -6.13
C ASN A 141 -14.09 -2.43 -6.30
N HIS A 142 -12.98 -2.96 -6.81
CA HIS A 142 -12.80 -4.39 -6.96
C HIS A 142 -12.90 -5.13 -5.62
N LEU A 143 -12.20 -4.67 -4.58
CA LEU A 143 -12.21 -5.29 -3.25
C LEU A 143 -13.61 -5.30 -2.62
N VAL A 144 -14.38 -4.21 -2.80
CA VAL A 144 -15.78 -4.13 -2.36
C VAL A 144 -16.65 -5.10 -3.16
N GLN A 145 -16.48 -5.16 -4.49
CA GLN A 145 -17.28 -6.03 -5.37
C GLN A 145 -17.08 -7.52 -5.10
N ILE A 146 -15.87 -7.94 -4.71
CA ILE A 146 -15.59 -9.34 -4.36
C ILE A 146 -15.82 -9.65 -2.87
N ASP A 147 -16.35 -8.69 -2.12
CA ASP A 147 -16.75 -8.81 -0.70
C ASP A 147 -15.60 -9.24 0.24
N VAL A 148 -14.42 -8.64 0.06
CA VAL A 148 -13.23 -8.96 0.89
C VAL A 148 -12.72 -7.80 1.73
N ILE A 149 -13.24 -6.58 1.52
CA ILE A 149 -12.66 -5.37 2.11
C ILE A 149 -12.76 -5.34 3.65
N ASP A 150 -13.84 -5.89 4.20
CA ASP A 150 -14.07 -5.96 5.64
C ASP A 150 -13.60 -7.29 6.26
N THR A 151 -13.12 -8.21 5.44
CA THR A 151 -12.68 -9.54 5.88
C THR A 151 -11.17 -9.56 6.14
N PRO A 152 -10.68 -10.14 7.25
CA PRO A 152 -9.24 -10.36 7.43
C PRO A 152 -8.65 -11.22 6.31
N LEU A 153 -7.66 -10.69 5.59
CA LEU A 153 -6.95 -11.39 4.52
C LEU A 153 -5.53 -11.76 4.94
N SER A 154 -5.12 -13.00 4.66
CA SER A 154 -3.72 -13.42 4.79
C SER A 154 -2.85 -12.70 3.75
N LEU A 155 -1.54 -12.58 4.03
CA LEU A 155 -0.60 -11.96 3.09
C LEU A 155 -0.66 -12.62 1.71
N GLU A 156 -0.68 -13.96 1.66
CA GLU A 156 -0.79 -14.72 0.42
C GLU A 156 -2.08 -14.38 -0.35
N ARG A 157 -3.22 -14.30 0.35
CA ARG A 157 -4.50 -13.99 -0.30
C ARG A 157 -4.52 -12.57 -0.87
N ARG A 158 -3.93 -11.60 -0.18
CA ARG A 158 -3.78 -10.22 -0.66
C ARG A 158 -2.95 -10.17 -1.96
N GLY A 159 -1.82 -10.88 -1.98
CA GLY A 159 -0.98 -10.99 -3.18
C GLY A 159 -1.71 -11.59 -4.39
N LEU A 160 -2.51 -12.64 -4.16
CA LEU A 160 -3.32 -13.26 -5.21
C LEU A 160 -4.38 -12.31 -5.78
N ILE A 161 -5.08 -11.56 -4.92
CA ILE A 161 -6.09 -10.58 -5.35
C ILE A 161 -5.43 -9.46 -6.16
N LEU A 162 -4.31 -8.92 -5.67
CA LEU A 162 -3.55 -7.89 -6.39
C LEU A 162 -3.07 -8.39 -7.76
N TYR A 163 -2.52 -9.60 -7.82
CA TYR A 163 -2.08 -10.21 -9.08
C TYR A 163 -3.23 -10.40 -10.08
N GLU A 164 -4.36 -10.97 -9.65
CA GLU A 164 -5.53 -11.17 -10.52
C GLU A 164 -6.11 -9.84 -11.03
N PHE A 165 -6.07 -8.80 -10.19
CA PHE A 165 -6.47 -7.46 -10.59
C PHE A 165 -5.50 -6.86 -11.63
N CYS A 166 -4.20 -6.88 -11.36
CA CYS A 166 -3.19 -6.41 -12.31
C CYS A 166 -3.19 -7.20 -13.62
N LYS A 167 -3.46 -8.51 -13.58
CA LYS A 167 -3.55 -9.34 -14.80
C LYS A 167 -4.61 -8.86 -15.77
N ARG A 168 -5.70 -8.28 -15.28
CA ARG A 168 -6.81 -7.78 -16.11
C ARG A 168 -6.62 -6.33 -16.52
N HIS A 169 -6.05 -5.50 -15.66
CA HIS A 169 -6.03 -4.04 -15.83
C HIS A 169 -4.64 -3.47 -16.12
N TYR A 170 -3.58 -4.07 -15.58
CA TYR A 170 -2.20 -3.58 -15.61
C TYR A 170 -1.21 -4.73 -15.89
N PRO A 171 -1.30 -5.41 -17.06
CA PRO A 171 -0.50 -6.60 -17.35
C PRO A 171 1.01 -6.32 -17.37
N ALA A 172 1.43 -5.08 -17.64
CA ALA A 172 2.83 -4.66 -17.57
C ALA A 172 3.42 -4.75 -16.15
N GLU A 173 2.58 -4.66 -15.11
CA GLU A 173 3.00 -4.62 -13.69
C GLU A 173 3.11 -6.01 -13.07
N LEU A 174 2.76 -7.07 -13.81
CA LEU A 174 2.75 -8.45 -13.30
C LEU A 174 4.12 -8.92 -12.81
N THR A 175 5.19 -8.46 -13.45
CA THR A 175 6.56 -8.79 -13.04
C THR A 175 6.86 -8.24 -11.65
N GLU A 176 6.47 -6.99 -11.35
CA GLU A 176 6.67 -6.39 -10.02
C GLU A 176 5.83 -7.05 -8.93
N VAL A 177 4.58 -7.43 -9.24
CA VAL A 177 3.77 -8.23 -8.30
C VAL A 177 4.42 -9.59 -8.02
N SER A 178 5.02 -10.22 -9.04
CA SER A 178 5.75 -11.49 -8.89
C SER A 178 7.02 -11.32 -8.05
N ILE A 179 7.76 -10.23 -8.25
CA ILE A 179 8.94 -9.86 -7.45
C ILE A 179 8.54 -9.73 -5.98
N ALA A 180 7.52 -8.92 -5.67
CA ALA A 180 7.05 -8.72 -4.30
C ALA A 180 6.64 -10.05 -3.62
N TRP A 181 6.01 -10.96 -4.36
CA TRP A 181 5.65 -12.29 -3.90
C TRP A 181 6.87 -13.17 -3.58
N ILE A 182 7.89 -13.14 -4.43
CA ILE A 182 9.13 -13.93 -4.25
C ILE A 182 9.92 -13.40 -3.05
N GLU A 183 10.06 -12.08 -2.93
CA GLU A 183 10.73 -11.40 -1.81
C GLU A 183 10.03 -11.71 -0.47
N ALA A 184 8.71 -11.88 -0.50
CA ALA A 184 7.93 -12.30 0.67
C ALA A 184 8.18 -13.76 1.10
N GLY A 185 8.91 -14.55 0.30
CA GLY A 185 9.13 -15.97 0.55
C GLY A 185 7.90 -16.85 0.29
N MET A 186 6.97 -16.37 -0.54
CA MET A 186 5.77 -17.12 -0.89
C MET A 186 6.05 -18.21 -1.93
N SER A 187 5.04 -19.04 -2.21
CA SER A 187 5.21 -20.24 -3.04
C SER A 187 5.67 -19.91 -4.47
N LEU A 188 6.76 -20.54 -4.92
CA LEU A 188 7.25 -20.42 -6.31
C LEU A 188 6.57 -21.39 -7.30
N LYS A 189 5.54 -22.12 -6.86
CA LYS A 189 4.89 -23.18 -7.67
C LYS A 189 3.53 -22.75 -8.23
N LYS A 190 3.03 -21.59 -7.84
CA LYS A 190 1.70 -21.09 -8.17
C LYS A 190 1.80 -19.65 -8.64
N VAL A 191 0.70 -19.12 -9.19
CA VAL A 191 0.53 -17.68 -9.39
C VAL A 191 0.83 -16.91 -8.10
N PRO A 192 1.48 -15.74 -8.18
CA PRO A 192 2.01 -15.01 -9.34
C PRO A 192 3.40 -15.46 -9.82
N ALA A 193 3.94 -16.55 -9.27
CA ALA A 193 5.30 -17.03 -9.56
C ALA A 193 5.36 -18.13 -10.64
N GLU A 194 4.34 -18.29 -11.47
CA GLU A 194 4.23 -19.39 -12.45
C GLU A 194 5.32 -19.37 -13.53
N ARG A 195 5.90 -18.19 -13.82
CA ARG A 195 7.01 -18.03 -14.76
C ARG A 195 8.39 -18.33 -14.15
N VAL A 196 8.46 -18.50 -12.82
CA VAL A 196 9.73 -18.70 -12.11
C VAL A 196 10.30 -20.09 -12.41
N ARG A 197 11.53 -20.12 -12.91
CA ARG A 197 12.29 -21.34 -13.15
C ARG A 197 13.12 -21.67 -11.92
N THR A 198 12.95 -22.88 -11.37
CA THR A 198 13.57 -23.31 -10.09
C THR A 198 14.50 -24.51 -10.22
N LYS A 199 14.51 -25.20 -11.36
CA LYS A 199 15.31 -26.40 -11.59
C LYS A 199 16.47 -26.11 -12.54
N HIS A 200 17.64 -26.71 -12.27
CA HIS A 200 18.82 -26.63 -13.14
C HIS A 200 19.22 -25.19 -13.50
N GLN A 201 19.06 -24.27 -12.56
CA GLN A 201 19.41 -22.87 -12.77
C GLN A 201 20.94 -22.73 -12.70
N MET A 202 21.53 -22.23 -13.78
CA MET A 202 22.95 -21.90 -13.86
C MET A 202 23.10 -20.38 -13.88
N PRO A 203 23.89 -19.79 -12.97
CA PRO A 203 24.07 -18.35 -12.97
C PRO A 203 24.74 -17.87 -14.27
N PRO A 204 24.37 -16.68 -14.79
CA PRO A 204 25.05 -16.08 -15.94
C PRO A 204 26.51 -15.72 -15.61
N ILE A 205 27.30 -15.47 -16.66
CA ILE A 205 28.70 -15.05 -16.51
C ILE A 205 28.79 -13.70 -15.79
N GLN A 206 27.83 -12.81 -16.04
CA GLN A 206 27.70 -11.51 -15.40
C GLN A 206 26.25 -11.25 -15.01
N TRP A 207 26.07 -10.58 -13.87
CA TRP A 207 24.81 -10.02 -13.39
C TRP A 207 25.11 -8.78 -12.56
N ASN A 208 24.10 -7.95 -12.32
CA ASN A 208 24.16 -6.87 -11.36
C ASN A 208 23.57 -7.34 -10.03
N VAL A 209 24.33 -7.28 -8.94
CA VAL A 209 23.86 -7.71 -7.62
C VAL A 209 23.07 -6.57 -6.98
N VAL A 210 21.80 -6.84 -6.65
CA VAL A 210 20.92 -5.88 -5.96
C VAL A 210 21.17 -5.92 -4.46
N TYR A 211 21.23 -7.11 -3.87
CA TYR A 211 21.60 -7.29 -2.47
C TYR A 211 22.14 -8.70 -2.18
N GLY A 212 22.82 -8.83 -1.04
CA GLY A 212 23.38 -10.08 -0.56
C GLY A 212 24.65 -10.49 -1.31
N SER A 213 25.07 -11.74 -1.13
CA SER A 213 26.25 -12.28 -1.80
C SER A 213 25.98 -13.69 -2.29
N TYR A 214 26.27 -13.93 -3.56
CA TYR A 214 26.11 -15.24 -4.17
C TYR A 214 27.05 -16.26 -3.53
N ARG A 215 26.52 -17.44 -3.21
CA ARG A 215 27.29 -18.60 -2.79
C ARG A 215 26.85 -19.82 -3.61
N PRO A 216 27.77 -20.72 -4.01
CA PRO A 216 27.45 -21.87 -4.86
C PRO A 216 26.39 -22.83 -4.29
N ASN A 217 26.20 -22.86 -2.97
CA ASN A 217 25.23 -23.70 -2.28
C ASN A 217 23.80 -23.11 -2.23
N LEU A 218 23.61 -21.87 -2.67
CA LEU A 218 22.28 -21.25 -2.74
C LEU A 218 21.42 -21.96 -3.77
N ARG A 219 20.17 -22.26 -3.39
CA ARG A 219 19.17 -22.71 -4.36
C ARG A 219 18.69 -21.49 -5.14
N LEU A 220 19.08 -21.42 -6.41
CA LEU A 220 18.70 -20.32 -7.29
C LEU A 220 17.30 -20.51 -7.89
N CYS A 221 16.58 -19.40 -8.05
CA CYS A 221 15.47 -19.30 -8.98
C CYS A 221 15.63 -18.09 -9.90
N PHE A 222 15.00 -18.17 -11.07
CA PHE A 222 15.07 -17.17 -12.12
C PHE A 222 13.67 -16.80 -12.61
N LEU A 223 13.34 -15.52 -12.61
CA LEU A 223 12.14 -14.96 -13.23
C LEU A 223 12.54 -14.30 -14.56
N PRO A 224 12.22 -14.91 -15.71
CA PRO A 224 12.53 -14.32 -17.01
C PRO A 224 11.69 -13.08 -17.29
N THR A 225 12.30 -12.06 -17.89
CA THR A 225 11.62 -10.89 -18.45
C THR A 225 11.40 -11.02 -19.97
N ASP A 226 12.24 -11.80 -20.64
CA ASP A 226 12.15 -12.11 -22.06
C ASP A 226 12.70 -13.52 -22.38
N ASP A 227 12.77 -13.84 -23.66
CA ASP A 227 13.30 -15.10 -24.18
C ASP A 227 14.83 -15.08 -24.40
N GLU A 228 15.47 -13.92 -24.27
CA GLU A 228 16.91 -13.74 -24.48
C GLU A 228 17.74 -14.06 -23.24
N GLY A 229 17.08 -14.44 -22.15
CA GLY A 229 17.72 -14.80 -20.89
C GLY A 229 17.92 -13.62 -19.95
N HIS A 230 17.24 -12.50 -20.20
CA HIS A 230 17.18 -11.41 -19.24
C HIS A 230 16.14 -11.71 -18.15
N GLY A 231 16.39 -11.18 -16.95
CA GLY A 231 15.46 -11.20 -15.84
C GLY A 231 16.13 -11.17 -14.47
N TYR A 232 15.40 -11.67 -13.48
CA TYR A 232 15.74 -11.53 -12.07
C TYR A 232 16.10 -12.87 -11.44
N TRP A 233 17.08 -12.83 -10.56
CA TRP A 233 17.64 -13.99 -9.87
C TRP A 233 17.49 -13.84 -8.37
N TRP A 234 17.09 -14.93 -7.70
CA TRP A 234 17.10 -15.02 -6.24
C TRP A 234 17.81 -16.27 -5.76
N GLY A 235 18.50 -16.15 -4.63
CA GLY A 235 19.14 -17.26 -3.93
C GLY A 235 18.51 -17.53 -2.57
N PHE A 236 18.19 -18.79 -2.29
CA PHE A 236 17.61 -19.24 -1.03
C PHE A 236 18.58 -20.17 -0.30
N GLU A 237 18.63 -20.05 1.03
CA GLU A 237 19.36 -21.00 1.88
C GLU A 237 18.61 -22.33 1.91
N SER A 238 19.29 -23.42 1.56
CA SER A 238 18.69 -24.76 1.59
C SER A 238 18.73 -25.39 2.99
N GLU A 239 19.67 -24.94 3.83
CA GLU A 239 19.97 -25.53 5.14
C GLU A 239 19.20 -24.87 6.29
N ILE A 240 18.69 -23.67 6.06
CA ILE A 240 17.95 -22.89 7.05
C ILE A 240 16.50 -22.82 6.57
N GLN A 241 15.52 -22.98 7.48
CA GLN A 241 14.09 -22.81 7.18
C GLN A 241 13.71 -21.33 6.89
N LYS A 242 14.63 -20.54 6.31
CA LYS A 242 14.37 -19.16 5.91
C LYS A 242 13.67 -19.19 4.56
N ILE A 243 12.40 -18.79 4.56
CA ILE A 243 11.55 -18.80 3.36
C ILE A 243 11.85 -17.64 2.42
N GLN A 244 12.44 -16.55 2.91
CA GLN A 244 12.82 -15.38 2.12
C GLN A 244 14.18 -15.55 1.45
N PRO A 245 14.39 -14.93 0.28
CA PRO A 245 15.69 -14.92 -0.39
C PRO A 245 16.77 -14.22 0.46
N VAL A 246 18.02 -14.64 0.28
CA VAL A 246 19.20 -14.03 0.91
C VAL A 246 20.12 -13.34 -0.10
N PHE A 247 19.76 -13.41 -1.38
CA PHE A 247 20.49 -12.88 -2.50
C PHE A 247 19.50 -12.50 -3.60
N ARG A 248 19.72 -11.34 -4.22
CA ARG A 248 19.04 -10.92 -5.45
C ARG A 248 20.04 -10.33 -6.44
N ALA A 249 19.89 -10.70 -7.70
CA ALA A 249 20.60 -10.09 -8.82
C ALA A 249 19.67 -9.91 -10.02
N GLU A 250 20.10 -9.10 -10.97
CA GLU A 250 19.42 -8.86 -12.22
C GLU A 250 20.39 -9.01 -13.39
N HIS A 251 19.91 -9.57 -14.48
CA HIS A 251 20.61 -9.65 -15.75
C HIS A 251 19.67 -9.04 -16.78
N LEU A 252 19.77 -7.73 -16.98
CA LEU A 252 18.90 -6.96 -17.87
C LEU A 252 19.71 -6.50 -19.09
N SER A 253 19.00 -6.25 -20.20
CA SER A 253 19.57 -5.74 -21.46
C SER A 253 20.18 -4.35 -21.32
#